data_AF-A0A3D4LNP2-F1
#
_entry.id   AF-A0A3D4LNP2-F1
#
_cell.length_a   1.000
_cell.length_b   1.000
_cell.length_c   1.000
_cell.angle_alpha   90.00
_cell.angle_beta   90.00
_cell.angle_gamma   90.00
#
_symmetry.space_group_name_H-M   'P 1'
#
loop_
_entity.id
_entity.type
_entity.pdbx_description
1 polymer ?
#
loop_
_entity_poly.entity_id
_entity_poly.type
_entity_poly.pdbx_seq_one_letter_code
_entity_poly.pdbx_strand_id
1 'polypeptide(L)'
;LKENKKLSYAVNIFILLVIISLILKLDFSQFSAKDSVSYQESEVKTESYVYALEKRMEEILGKIDDIKSVDVMIYTKKTPVLEPIFDESISNETNIESMSDGTKREVNRETKQNKVILGRDNSVVEQYYQYPEISGVLVVVNYNGNKDIYSILMNSVKTLLDIKLNDIEIIVIN
;
A
#
# COMPACT_ATOMS: atom_id res chain seq x y z
N LEU A 1 62.33 -37.04 0.86
CA LEU A 1 60.91 -37.46 1.07
C LEU A 1 60.14 -36.62 2.12
N LYS A 2 60.81 -35.97 3.09
CA LYS A 2 60.13 -35.28 4.22
C LYS A 2 59.56 -33.89 3.85
N GLU A 3 60.16 -33.18 2.90
CA GLU A 3 59.76 -31.82 2.52
C GLU A 3 58.46 -31.77 1.69
N ASN A 4 58.26 -32.73 0.79
CA ASN A 4 57.04 -32.83 -0.03
C ASN A 4 55.78 -33.09 0.82
N LYS A 5 55.93 -33.74 1.99
CA LYS A 5 54.81 -33.95 2.91
C LYS A 5 54.38 -32.65 3.57
N LYS A 6 55.33 -31.80 3.98
CA LYS A 6 55.05 -30.49 4.60
C LYS A 6 54.34 -29.54 3.62
N LEU A 7 54.77 -29.54 2.36
CA LEU A 7 54.12 -28.77 1.30
C LEU A 7 52.69 -29.29 1.02
N SER A 8 52.51 -30.62 0.97
CA SER A 8 51.19 -31.23 0.78
C SER A 8 50.22 -30.94 1.93
N TYR A 9 50.70 -30.89 3.18
CA TYR A 9 49.88 -30.47 4.33
C TYR A 9 49.50 -28.99 4.26
N ALA A 10 50.41 -28.11 3.83
CA ALA A 10 50.13 -26.68 3.68
C ALA A 10 49.07 -26.41 2.60
N VAL A 11 49.08 -27.15 1.50
CA VAL A 11 48.06 -27.02 0.45
C VAL A 11 46.69 -27.49 0.93
N ASN A 12 46.64 -28.61 1.67
CA ASN A 12 45.38 -29.12 2.23
C ASN A 12 44.78 -28.18 3.30
N ILE A 13 45.61 -27.56 4.14
CA ILE A 13 45.12 -26.58 5.14
C ILE A 13 44.52 -25.35 4.45
N PHE A 14 45.12 -24.92 3.34
CA PHE A 14 44.64 -23.77 2.58
C PHE A 14 43.28 -24.05 1.92
N ILE A 15 43.11 -25.24 1.34
CA ILE A 15 41.83 -25.69 0.77
C ILE A 15 40.74 -25.74 1.85
N LEU A 16 41.08 -26.26 3.05
CA LEU A 16 40.15 -26.32 4.18
C LEU A 16 39.68 -24.92 4.63
N LEU A 17 40.59 -23.94 4.69
CA LEU A 17 40.26 -22.56 5.06
C LEU A 17 39.35 -21.88 4.03
N VAL A 18 39.53 -22.16 2.74
CA VAL A 18 38.66 -21.64 1.67
C VAL A 18 37.24 -22.22 1.80
N ILE A 19 37.11 -23.52 2.09
CA ILE A 19 35.81 -24.18 2.30
C ILE A 19 35.11 -23.61 3.55
N ILE A 20 35.83 -23.46 4.66
CA ILE A 20 35.29 -22.86 5.90
C ILE A 20 34.86 -21.41 5.64
N SER A 21 35.65 -20.63 4.90
CA SER A 21 35.28 -19.25 4.52
C SER A 21 34.05 -19.20 3.61
N LEU A 22 33.83 -20.20 2.77
CA LEU A 22 32.65 -20.29 1.91
C LEU A 22 31.39 -20.62 2.73
N ILE A 23 31.50 -21.54 3.69
CA ILE A 23 30.42 -21.92 4.61
C ILE A 23 30.06 -20.75 5.55
N LEU A 24 31.05 -20.04 6.09
CA LEU A 24 30.80 -18.85 6.93
C LEU A 24 30.13 -17.69 6.16
N LYS A 25 30.41 -17.54 4.86
CA LYS A 25 29.69 -16.58 4.00
C LYS A 25 28.26 -17.03 3.67
N LEU A 26 27.97 -18.33 3.77
CA LEU A 26 26.66 -18.90 3.46
C LEU A 26 25.68 -18.71 4.64
N ASP A 27 26.15 -18.89 5.88
CA ASP A 27 25.29 -18.89 7.08
C ASP A 27 25.06 -17.50 7.71
N PHE A 28 25.70 -16.44 7.23
CA PHE A 28 25.54 -15.07 7.77
C PHE A 28 24.43 -14.25 7.07
N SER A 29 23.58 -14.86 6.26
CA SER A 29 22.50 -14.14 5.54
C SER A 29 21.09 -14.35 6.11
N GLN A 30 20.90 -15.16 7.16
CA GLN A 30 19.55 -15.49 7.67
C GLN A 30 19.38 -15.50 9.20
N PHE A 31 20.19 -14.75 9.95
CA PHE A 31 19.90 -14.49 11.36
C PHE A 31 19.67 -13.00 11.63
N SER A 32 18.54 -12.51 11.14
CA SER A 32 17.85 -11.36 11.72
C SER A 32 16.37 -11.48 11.38
N ALA A 33 15.66 -12.27 12.19
CA ALA A 33 14.21 -12.28 12.21
C ALA A 33 13.77 -12.24 13.67
N LYS A 34 13.72 -11.03 14.23
CA LYS A 34 12.65 -10.63 15.16
C LYS A 34 12.51 -9.11 15.21
N ASP A 35 11.29 -8.68 14.88
CA ASP A 35 10.69 -7.36 15.02
C ASP A 35 11.15 -6.21 14.10
N SER A 36 10.85 -6.33 12.80
CA SER A 36 10.69 -5.15 11.90
C SER A 36 9.88 -5.42 10.62
N VAL A 37 8.90 -6.35 10.63
CA VAL A 37 8.28 -6.85 9.38
C VAL A 37 7.02 -6.09 8.92
N SER A 38 6.40 -5.25 9.76
CA SER A 38 5.10 -4.66 9.38
C SER A 38 5.18 -3.54 8.33
N TYR A 39 6.27 -2.75 8.29
CA TYR A 39 6.35 -1.58 7.41
C TYR A 39 6.71 -1.93 5.96
N GLN A 40 7.70 -2.80 5.76
CA GLN A 40 8.16 -3.16 4.41
C GLN A 40 7.15 -4.04 3.65
N GLU A 41 6.45 -4.95 4.33
CA GLU A 41 5.43 -5.77 3.67
C GLU A 41 4.22 -4.92 3.22
N SER A 42 3.88 -3.88 4.00
CA SER A 42 2.77 -2.98 3.69
C SER A 42 3.09 -2.09 2.49
N GLU A 43 4.28 -1.50 2.44
CA GLU A 43 4.75 -0.68 1.33
C GLU A 43 4.76 -1.48 0.02
N VAL A 44 5.35 -2.68 0.02
CA VAL A 44 5.41 -3.56 -1.17
C VAL A 44 4.02 -3.97 -1.68
N LYS A 45 3.06 -4.27 -0.79
CA LYS A 45 1.67 -4.58 -1.20
C LYS A 45 0.96 -3.36 -1.79
N THR A 46 1.27 -2.16 -1.32
CA THR A 46 0.74 -0.90 -1.88
C THR A 46 1.18 -0.69 -3.30
N GLU A 47 2.50 -0.74 -3.50
CA GLU A 47 3.12 -0.48 -4.79
C GLU A 47 2.57 -1.48 -5.80
N SER A 48 2.40 -2.74 -5.38
CA SER A 48 1.74 -3.76 -6.20
C SER A 48 0.27 -3.43 -6.54
N TYR A 49 -0.51 -2.88 -5.60
CA TYR A 49 -1.91 -2.53 -5.86
C TYR A 49 -2.04 -1.32 -6.80
N VAL A 50 -1.29 -0.25 -6.52
CA VAL A 50 -1.28 0.97 -7.33
C VAL A 50 -0.81 0.64 -8.74
N TYR A 51 0.28 -0.12 -8.87
CA TYR A 51 0.78 -0.59 -10.16
C TYR A 51 -0.25 -1.43 -10.92
N ALA A 52 -0.97 -2.32 -10.24
CA ALA A 52 -2.03 -3.11 -10.88
C ALA A 52 -3.18 -2.22 -11.38
N LEU A 53 -3.50 -1.16 -10.66
CA LEU A 53 -4.52 -0.19 -11.06
C LEU A 53 -4.05 0.63 -12.28
N GLU A 54 -2.81 1.12 -12.28
CA GLU A 54 -2.17 1.79 -13.41
C GLU A 54 -2.23 0.93 -14.67
N LYS A 55 -1.78 -0.34 -14.58
CA LYS A 55 -1.80 -1.26 -15.74
C LYS A 55 -3.19 -1.52 -16.28
N ARG A 56 -4.18 -1.71 -15.41
CA ARG A 56 -5.58 -1.88 -15.84
C ARG A 56 -6.13 -0.62 -16.53
N MET A 57 -5.73 0.56 -16.08
CA MET A 57 -6.13 1.81 -16.73
C MET A 57 -5.46 1.95 -18.10
N GLU A 58 -4.16 1.71 -18.21
CA GLU A 58 -3.43 1.71 -19.49
C GLU A 58 -4.09 0.76 -20.51
N GLU A 59 -4.42 -0.47 -20.08
CA GLU A 59 -5.06 -1.48 -20.91
C GLU A 59 -6.44 -1.06 -21.44
N ILE A 60 -7.24 -0.37 -20.62
CA ILE A 60 -8.60 0.04 -21.00
C ILE A 60 -8.58 1.33 -21.81
N LEU A 61 -7.83 2.34 -21.36
CA LEU A 61 -7.71 3.61 -22.06
C LEU A 61 -7.02 3.43 -23.42
N GLY A 62 -6.06 2.52 -23.53
CA GLY A 62 -5.38 2.19 -24.79
C GLY A 62 -6.28 1.57 -25.87
N LYS A 63 -7.54 1.21 -25.55
CA LYS A 63 -8.52 0.72 -26.53
C LYS A 63 -9.30 1.82 -27.24
N ILE A 64 -9.11 3.08 -26.85
CA ILE A 64 -9.74 4.21 -27.53
C ILE A 64 -9.10 4.37 -28.92
N ASP A 65 -9.94 4.66 -29.92
CA ASP A 65 -9.50 4.84 -31.31
C ASP A 65 -8.34 5.84 -31.42
N ASP A 66 -7.41 5.53 -32.32
CA ASP A 66 -6.22 6.33 -32.64
C ASP A 66 -5.21 6.55 -31.48
N ILE A 67 -5.37 5.87 -30.33
CA ILE A 67 -4.33 5.78 -29.30
C ILE A 67 -3.33 4.67 -29.67
N LYS A 68 -2.03 5.00 -29.63
CA LYS A 68 -0.93 4.03 -29.80
C LYS A 68 -0.44 3.46 -28.48
N SER A 69 -0.32 4.31 -27.46
CA SER A 69 0.16 3.93 -26.13
C SER A 69 -0.40 4.85 -25.06
N VAL A 70 -0.54 4.32 -23.85
CA VAL A 70 -0.93 5.05 -22.65
C VAL A 70 0.01 4.62 -21.53
N ASP A 71 0.56 5.58 -20.82
CA ASP A 71 1.26 5.39 -19.56
C ASP A 71 0.48 6.12 -18.46
N VAL A 72 0.21 5.44 -17.35
CA VAL A 72 -0.56 5.99 -16.22
C VAL A 72 0.29 5.94 -14.97
N MET A 73 0.31 7.05 -14.23
CA MET A 73 0.92 7.11 -12.91
C MET A 73 -0.08 7.66 -11.89
N ILE A 74 -0.23 6.96 -10.76
CA ILE A 74 -1.15 7.31 -9.68
C ILE A 74 -0.34 7.72 -8.44
N TYR A 75 -0.63 8.90 -7.93
CA TYR A 75 -0.08 9.42 -6.68
C TYR A 75 -1.05 9.20 -5.53
N THR A 76 -0.53 8.80 -4.36
CA THR A 76 -1.33 8.57 -3.15
C THR A 76 -0.86 9.48 -2.01
N LYS A 77 -1.79 9.99 -1.19
CA LYS A 77 -1.46 10.94 -0.10
C LYS A 77 -0.61 10.33 1.02
N LYS A 78 -0.70 9.01 1.22
CA LYS A 78 -0.08 8.28 2.32
C LYS A 78 0.36 6.89 1.85
N THR A 79 1.18 6.23 2.64
CA THR A 79 1.34 4.76 2.58
C THR A 79 0.14 4.09 3.27
N PRO A 80 -0.26 2.87 2.88
CA PRO A 80 -1.35 2.16 3.55
C PRO A 80 -1.01 1.90 4.99
N VAL A 81 -2.09 1.86 5.77
CA VAL A 81 -2.03 1.55 7.18
C VAL A 81 -2.81 0.26 7.38
N LEU A 82 -2.18 -0.69 8.08
CA LEU A 82 -2.85 -1.88 8.57
C LEU A 82 -3.59 -1.49 9.85
N GLU A 83 -4.91 -1.40 9.78
CA GLU A 83 -5.73 -0.94 10.90
C GLU A 83 -6.40 -2.11 11.61
N PRO A 84 -6.40 -2.13 12.97
CA PRO A 84 -7.14 -3.12 13.73
C PRO A 84 -8.64 -2.88 13.62
N ILE A 85 -9.43 -3.96 13.62
CA ILE A 85 -10.88 -3.86 13.69
C ILE A 85 -11.30 -3.59 15.14
N PHE A 86 -12.17 -2.58 15.30
CA PHE A 86 -12.77 -2.20 16.58
C PHE A 86 -14.23 -2.69 16.63
N ASP A 87 -14.60 -3.25 17.78
CA ASP A 87 -15.99 -3.41 18.19
C ASP A 87 -16.49 -2.05 18.72
N GLU A 88 -17.34 -1.37 17.95
CA GLU A 88 -17.90 -0.06 18.28
C GLU A 88 -19.29 -0.23 18.92
N SER A 89 -19.47 0.35 20.11
CA SER A 89 -20.77 0.48 20.76
C SER A 89 -21.15 1.95 20.89
N ILE A 90 -22.32 2.31 20.36
CA ILE A 90 -22.88 3.67 20.43
C ILE A 90 -24.13 3.63 21.31
N SER A 91 -24.15 4.47 22.34
CA SER A 91 -25.29 4.67 23.24
C SER A 91 -25.78 6.11 23.15
N ASN A 92 -27.07 6.28 22.87
CA ASN A 92 -27.73 7.58 22.78
C ASN A 92 -28.74 7.72 23.92
N GLU A 93 -28.64 8.79 24.69
CA GLU A 93 -29.54 9.11 25.78
C GLU A 93 -30.14 10.50 25.55
N THR A 94 -31.47 10.58 25.44
CA THR A 94 -32.21 11.83 25.30
C THR A 94 -33.03 12.05 26.56
N ASN A 95 -32.76 13.12 27.30
CA ASN A 95 -33.48 13.52 28.49
C ASN A 95 -34.24 14.82 28.24
N ILE A 96 -35.56 14.84 28.46
CA ILE A 96 -36.40 16.04 28.34
C ILE A 96 -36.83 16.49 29.74
N GLU A 97 -36.22 17.55 30.23
CA GLU A 97 -36.58 18.21 31.49
C GLU A 97 -37.68 19.25 31.22
N SER A 98 -38.80 19.17 31.94
CA SER A 98 -39.85 20.21 31.89
C SER A 98 -39.80 21.05 33.16
N MET A 99 -39.58 22.35 33.01
CA MET A 99 -39.57 23.33 34.10
C MET A 99 -40.99 23.78 34.44
N SER A 100 -41.18 24.26 35.67
CA SER A 100 -42.48 24.69 36.21
C SER A 100 -43.09 25.89 35.49
N ASP A 101 -42.30 26.62 34.71
CA ASP A 101 -42.71 27.76 33.88
C ASP A 101 -43.21 27.33 32.49
N GLY A 102 -43.23 26.02 32.18
CA GLY A 102 -43.63 25.47 30.90
C GLY A 102 -42.48 25.33 29.88
N THR A 103 -41.27 25.77 30.24
CA THR A 103 -40.07 25.62 29.40
C THR A 103 -39.61 24.16 29.39
N LYS A 104 -39.24 23.63 28.24
CA LYS A 104 -38.66 22.28 28.10
C LYS A 104 -37.19 22.39 27.72
N ARG A 105 -36.32 21.64 28.40
CA ARG A 105 -34.90 21.47 28.08
C ARG A 105 -34.66 20.04 27.63
N GLU A 106 -34.18 19.88 26.41
CA GLU A 106 -33.73 18.58 25.89
C GLU A 106 -32.22 18.47 26.03
N VAL A 107 -31.75 17.37 26.61
CA VAL A 107 -30.34 17.03 26.80
C VAL A 107 -30.08 15.72 26.06
N ASN A 108 -29.30 15.81 24.99
CA ASN A 108 -28.86 14.66 24.20
C ASN A 108 -27.42 14.30 24.59
N ARG A 109 -27.20 13.04 24.96
CA ARG A 109 -25.88 12.50 25.32
C ARG A 109 -25.58 11.28 24.44
N GLU A 110 -24.55 11.39 23.61
CA GLU A 110 -24.00 10.27 22.84
C GLU A 110 -22.74 9.77 23.56
N THR A 111 -22.65 8.46 23.77
CA THR A 111 -21.46 7.79 24.31
C THR A 111 -20.99 6.74 23.31
N LYS A 112 -19.75 6.87 22.83
CA LYS A 112 -19.10 5.88 21.96
C LYS A 112 -18.00 5.14 22.73
N GLN A 113 -17.96 3.82 22.63
CA GLN A 113 -16.85 2.99 23.12
C GLN A 113 -16.35 2.08 22.01
N ASN A 114 -15.03 2.11 21.77
CA ASN A 114 -14.36 1.29 20.76
C ASN A 114 -13.42 0.31 21.45
N LYS A 115 -13.54 -0.99 21.17
CA LYS A 115 -12.68 -2.03 21.73
C LYS A 115 -12.00 -2.84 20.62
N VAL A 116 -10.67 -2.96 20.65
CA VAL A 116 -9.92 -3.79 19.69
C VAL A 116 -10.29 -5.26 19.88
N ILE A 117 -10.52 -5.98 18.77
CA ILE A 117 -10.79 -7.42 18.80
C ILE A 117 -9.46 -8.18 19.00
N LEU A 118 -9.28 -8.73 20.21
CA LEU A 118 -8.07 -9.47 20.60
C LEU A 118 -8.31 -10.99 20.65
N GLY A 119 -7.28 -11.75 20.28
CA GLY A 119 -7.27 -13.21 20.24
C GLY A 119 -7.00 -13.81 21.61
N ARG A 120 -7.05 -15.14 21.70
CA ARG A 120 -6.75 -15.87 22.95
C ARG A 120 -5.33 -15.61 23.48
N ASP A 121 -4.42 -15.20 22.62
CA ASP A 121 -3.03 -14.84 22.91
C ASP A 121 -2.81 -13.32 23.07
N ASN A 122 -3.90 -12.54 23.16
CA ASN A 122 -3.86 -11.09 23.27
C ASN A 122 -3.29 -10.38 22.02
N SER A 123 -3.18 -11.06 20.88
CA SER A 123 -2.84 -10.47 19.57
C SER A 123 -4.08 -9.88 18.89
N VAL A 124 -3.91 -8.91 17.98
CA VAL A 124 -5.03 -8.39 17.17
C VAL A 124 -5.47 -9.49 16.19
N VAL A 125 -6.72 -9.94 16.30
CA VAL A 125 -7.22 -11.07 15.48
C VAL A 125 -7.50 -10.64 14.05
N GLU A 126 -7.97 -9.40 13.89
CA GLU A 126 -8.58 -8.95 12.67
C GLU A 126 -8.08 -7.55 12.33
N GLN A 127 -7.47 -7.44 11.16
CA GLN A 127 -6.90 -6.22 10.62
C GLN A 127 -7.36 -6.07 9.18
N TYR A 128 -7.58 -4.84 8.73
CA TYR A 128 -7.86 -4.55 7.33
C TYR A 128 -6.82 -3.58 6.77
N TYR A 129 -6.55 -3.68 5.47
CA TYR A 129 -5.70 -2.73 4.77
C TYR A 129 -6.53 -1.51 4.39
N GLN A 130 -6.19 -0.37 4.98
CA GLN A 130 -6.71 0.91 4.50
C GLN A 130 -5.83 1.39 3.35
N TYR A 131 -6.33 1.25 2.12
CA TYR A 131 -5.66 1.81 0.95
C TYR A 131 -5.66 3.34 1.00
N PRO A 132 -4.55 3.98 0.63
CA PRO A 132 -4.43 5.42 0.71
C PRO A 132 -5.31 6.10 -0.34
N GLU A 133 -5.79 7.30 0.01
CA GLU A 133 -6.52 8.15 -0.90
C GLU A 133 -5.60 8.59 -2.06
N ILE A 134 -6.11 8.49 -3.29
CA ILE A 134 -5.43 8.99 -4.48
C ILE A 134 -5.36 10.52 -4.40
N SER A 135 -4.15 11.06 -4.49
CA SER A 135 -3.90 12.50 -4.51
C SER A 135 -3.89 13.08 -5.92
N GLY A 136 -3.59 12.26 -6.92
CA GLY A 136 -3.64 12.71 -8.31
C GLY A 136 -3.20 11.63 -9.29
N VAL A 137 -3.44 11.90 -10.57
CA VAL A 137 -3.19 10.96 -11.66
C VAL A 137 -2.58 11.70 -12.84
N LEU A 138 -1.50 11.16 -13.36
CA LEU A 138 -0.89 11.60 -14.61
C LEU A 138 -1.14 10.56 -15.68
N VAL A 139 -1.69 10.97 -16.81
CA VAL A 139 -1.85 10.13 -17.99
C VAL A 139 -1.06 10.73 -19.14
N VAL A 140 -0.11 9.95 -19.67
CA VAL A 140 0.60 10.29 -20.90
C VAL A 140 0.05 9.42 -22.02
N VAL A 141 -0.45 10.04 -23.08
CA VAL A 141 -1.08 9.33 -24.19
C VAL A 141 -0.43 9.69 -25.51
N ASN A 142 -0.02 8.66 -26.27
CA ASN A 142 0.36 8.81 -27.67
C ASN A 142 -0.88 8.67 -28.55
N TYR A 143 -1.31 9.78 -29.17
CA TYR A 143 -2.57 9.85 -29.90
C TYR A 143 -2.36 10.46 -31.29
N ASN A 144 -2.92 9.78 -32.30
CA ASN A 144 -2.76 10.14 -33.70
C ASN A 144 -4.04 10.66 -34.37
N GLY A 145 -5.14 10.78 -33.60
CA GLY A 145 -6.42 11.20 -34.12
C GLY A 145 -6.57 12.72 -34.18
N ASN A 146 -7.65 13.16 -34.84
CA ASN A 146 -7.93 14.57 -35.09
C ASN A 146 -9.02 15.15 -34.17
N LYS A 147 -9.61 14.32 -33.31
CA LYS A 147 -10.63 14.73 -32.33
C LYS A 147 -9.98 15.16 -31.03
N ASP A 148 -10.62 16.07 -30.30
CA ASP A 148 -10.24 16.40 -28.94
C ASP A 148 -10.50 15.20 -28.01
N ILE A 149 -9.42 14.49 -27.68
CA ILE A 149 -9.45 13.31 -26.81
C ILE A 149 -9.37 13.68 -25.32
N TYR A 150 -8.98 14.91 -25.00
CA TYR A 150 -8.70 15.35 -23.64
C TYR A 150 -9.92 15.18 -22.74
N SER A 151 -11.08 15.68 -23.18
CA SER A 151 -12.34 15.58 -22.42
C SER A 151 -12.79 14.13 -22.18
N ILE A 152 -12.50 13.22 -23.11
CA ILE A 152 -12.87 11.81 -23.00
C ILE A 152 -12.01 11.15 -21.92
N LEU A 153 -10.69 11.33 -22.00
CA LEU A 153 -9.74 10.77 -21.04
C LEU A 153 -9.95 11.35 -19.64
N MET A 154 -10.13 12.68 -19.54
CA MET A 154 -10.36 13.38 -18.29
C MET A 154 -11.59 12.85 -17.55
N ASN A 155 -12.73 12.74 -18.25
CA ASN A 155 -13.94 12.19 -17.65
C ASN A 155 -13.82 10.71 -17.32
N SER A 156 -13.13 9.93 -18.15
CA SER A 156 -12.90 8.50 -17.91
C SER A 156 -12.09 8.28 -16.63
N VAL A 157 -10.95 8.97 -16.50
CA VAL A 157 -10.10 8.89 -15.31
C VAL A 157 -10.85 9.33 -14.05
N LYS A 158 -11.58 10.45 -14.13
CA LYS A 158 -12.44 10.92 -13.05
C LYS A 158 -13.45 9.86 -12.60
N THR A 159 -14.15 9.22 -13.54
CA THR A 159 -15.16 8.21 -13.21
C THR A 159 -14.56 6.92 -12.68
N LEU A 160 -13.40 6.50 -13.19
CA LEU A 160 -12.73 5.27 -12.76
C LEU A 160 -12.21 5.36 -11.32
N LEU A 161 -11.75 6.54 -10.91
CA LEU A 161 -11.05 6.73 -9.64
C LEU A 161 -11.82 7.59 -8.63
N ASP A 162 -12.95 8.17 -9.02
CA ASP A 162 -13.76 9.08 -8.20
C ASP A 162 -12.96 10.27 -7.63
N ILE A 163 -12.12 10.88 -8.47
CA ILE A 163 -11.26 12.01 -8.09
C ILE A 163 -11.68 13.32 -8.77
N LYS A 164 -11.18 14.45 -8.27
CA LYS A 164 -11.52 15.77 -8.82
C LYS A 164 -10.74 16.02 -10.11
N LEU A 165 -11.31 16.84 -10.99
CA LEU A 165 -10.67 17.22 -12.26
C LEU A 165 -9.31 17.90 -12.04
N ASN A 166 -9.17 18.71 -10.99
CA ASN A 166 -7.93 19.41 -10.66
C ASN A 166 -6.80 18.47 -10.19
N ASP A 167 -7.13 17.21 -9.90
CA ASP A 167 -6.17 16.20 -9.46
C ASP A 167 -5.73 15.29 -10.64
N ILE A 168 -6.21 15.57 -11.85
CA ILE A 168 -5.91 14.79 -13.06
C ILE A 168 -5.12 15.67 -14.04
N GLU A 169 -4.00 15.15 -14.52
CA GLU A 169 -3.21 15.77 -15.58
C GLU A 169 -3.11 14.82 -16.77
N ILE A 170 -3.31 15.35 -17.98
CA ILE A 170 -3.25 14.58 -19.23
C ILE A 170 -2.29 15.25 -20.19
N ILE A 171 -1.28 14.50 -20.61
CA ILE A 171 -0.29 14.93 -21.59
C ILE A 171 -0.52 14.13 -22.86
N VAL A 172 -0.87 14.82 -23.94
CA VAL A 172 -1.04 14.24 -25.27
C VAL A 172 0.25 14.46 -26.06
N ILE A 173 0.83 13.37 -26.56
CA ILE A 173 1.99 13.37 -27.46
C ILE A 173 1.61 12.75 -28.81
N ASN A 174 2.27 13.17 -29.88
CA ASN A 174 2.04 12.72 -31.26
C ASN A 174 3.31 12.14 -31.88
#